data_AF-A0A2R6BQB8-F1
#
_entry.id   AF-A0A2R6BQB8-F1
#
_cell.length_a   1.000
_cell.length_b   1.000
_cell.length_c   1.000
_cell.angle_alpha   90.00
_cell.angle_beta   90.00
_cell.angle_gamma   90.00
#
_symmetry.space_group_name_H-M   'P 1'
#
loop_
_entity.id
_entity.type
_entity.pdbx_description
1 polymer ?
#
loop_
_entity_poly.entity_id
_entity_poly.type
_entity_poly.pdbx_seq_one_letter_code
_entity_poly.pdbx_strand_id
1 'polypeptide(L)'
;MSLWEKVPYRSPEPFHDLEYLGFDDFIVLNEDKAWAVGRPPEWRNIGELGSHKPRDSGTGKVVYERPDIGGYVDMVNRAKEYIAAGEVFQVVLARKLGVAFDGEYKSVFMRLLETNPSPYMYYIKMGERRIIGSSPETLVRVSGRRVETYPIAGTRRVTGNPELDQSLRRELLGSAKDAAEHVMLVDLARNDLGKVSRFGSVRVTLYRKVMRYSHVQHLVSKVVGELQEEFDSVDVFRAVFPAGTVSGAPKVRAVELIDSLEGEPRGPYAGSVGYFMGAHTMDMAINIRSLYSHGSQCVVQAGAGIVAASDPVSEYYETESKARVVVEALRADGGEVARL
;
A
#
# COMPACT_ATOMS: atom_id res chain seq x y z
N MET A 1 5.26 4.49 -13.55
CA MET A 1 4.87 5.83 -14.04
C MET A 1 5.79 6.30 -15.18
N SER A 2 7.11 6.23 -15.00
CA SER A 2 8.11 6.57 -16.03
C SER A 2 7.93 5.89 -17.39
N LEU A 3 7.28 4.71 -17.44
CA LEU A 3 6.92 4.02 -18.68
C LEU A 3 5.85 4.73 -19.51
N TRP A 4 5.04 5.60 -18.90
CA TRP A 4 3.84 6.19 -19.51
C TRP A 4 3.78 7.71 -19.43
N GLU A 5 4.57 8.30 -18.54
CA GLU A 5 4.64 9.72 -18.24
C GLU A 5 6.10 10.15 -18.23
N LYS A 6 6.37 11.40 -18.63
CA LYS A 6 7.72 11.96 -18.66
C LYS A 6 8.16 12.40 -17.26
N VAL A 7 8.52 11.44 -16.42
CA VAL A 7 9.04 11.65 -15.06
C VAL A 7 10.46 11.07 -14.92
N PRO A 8 11.25 11.52 -13.92
CA PRO A 8 12.55 10.90 -13.62
C PRO A 8 12.45 9.38 -13.43
N TYR A 9 13.52 8.68 -13.79
CA TYR A 9 13.62 7.22 -13.64
C TYR A 9 14.96 6.84 -13.00
N ARG A 10 14.87 6.02 -11.95
CA ARG A 10 15.99 5.34 -11.32
C ARG A 10 15.69 3.85 -11.34
N SER A 11 16.68 3.04 -11.74
CA SER A 11 16.53 1.58 -11.80
C SER A 11 16.13 1.04 -10.42
N PRO A 12 15.08 0.20 -10.31
CA PRO A 12 14.62 -0.36 -9.05
C PRO A 12 15.41 -1.61 -8.59
N GLU A 13 16.58 -1.87 -9.17
CA GLU A 13 17.41 -3.04 -8.83
C GLU A 13 17.57 -3.22 -7.30
N PRO A 14 17.48 -4.46 -6.79
CA PRO A 14 17.40 -5.73 -7.51
C PRO A 14 15.98 -6.14 -7.97
N PHE A 15 14.98 -5.28 -7.76
CA PHE A 15 13.63 -5.48 -8.26
C PHE A 15 13.53 -5.01 -9.72
N HIS A 16 12.44 -5.40 -10.36
CA HIS A 16 12.11 -4.99 -11.73
C HIS A 16 10.93 -4.02 -11.70
N ASP A 17 10.79 -3.22 -12.76
CA ASP A 17 9.63 -2.32 -12.93
C ASP A 17 8.31 -3.10 -12.93
N LEU A 18 8.35 -4.35 -13.39
CA LEU A 18 7.21 -5.23 -13.49
C LEU A 18 7.67 -6.69 -13.43
N GLU A 19 7.02 -7.50 -12.61
CA GLU A 19 7.25 -8.94 -12.52
C GLU A 19 5.88 -9.63 -12.41
N TYR A 20 5.61 -10.58 -13.31
CA TYR A 20 4.38 -11.35 -13.33
C TYR A 20 4.66 -12.84 -13.26
N LEU A 21 3.75 -13.55 -12.61
CA LEU A 21 3.69 -15.00 -12.59
C LEU A 21 2.46 -15.43 -13.39
N GLY A 22 2.68 -16.22 -14.43
CA GLY A 22 1.62 -17.01 -15.05
C GLY A 22 1.43 -18.30 -14.26
N PHE A 23 0.19 -18.62 -13.91
CA PHE A 23 -0.13 -19.86 -13.21
C PHE A 23 -1.07 -20.69 -14.08
N ASP A 24 -0.64 -21.91 -14.42
CA ASP A 24 -1.51 -22.92 -15.04
C ASP A 24 -2.30 -23.70 -13.98
N ASP A 25 -1.81 -23.68 -12.73
CA ASP A 25 -2.38 -24.39 -11.58
C ASP A 25 -2.54 -23.45 -10.38
N PHE A 26 -3.71 -23.45 -9.73
CA PHE A 26 -3.94 -22.69 -8.51
C PHE A 26 -5.06 -23.29 -7.64
N ILE A 27 -5.04 -22.95 -6.35
CA ILE A 27 -6.07 -23.31 -5.39
C ILE A 27 -6.79 -22.03 -4.95
N VAL A 28 -8.11 -22.03 -5.05
CA VAL A 28 -8.98 -21.00 -4.49
C VAL A 28 -9.53 -21.54 -3.18
N LEU A 29 -9.31 -20.80 -2.10
CA LEU A 29 -9.84 -21.10 -0.78
C LEU A 29 -10.92 -20.06 -0.43
N ASN A 30 -12.02 -20.54 0.12
CA ASN A 30 -13.03 -19.77 0.83
C ASN A 30 -13.22 -20.41 2.22
N GLU A 31 -13.91 -19.75 3.14
CA GLU A 31 -14.08 -20.15 4.55
C GLU A 31 -14.35 -21.66 4.72
N ASP A 32 -15.23 -22.23 3.89
CA ASP A 32 -15.62 -23.65 3.99
C ASP A 32 -15.24 -24.51 2.78
N LYS A 33 -14.59 -23.94 1.74
CA LYS A 33 -14.45 -24.60 0.44
C LYS A 33 -13.08 -24.38 -0.18
N ALA A 34 -12.57 -25.41 -0.84
CA ALA A 34 -11.37 -25.34 -1.66
C ALA A 34 -11.68 -25.82 -3.08
N TRP A 35 -11.21 -25.08 -4.08
CA TRP A 35 -11.26 -25.48 -5.49
C TRP A 35 -9.84 -25.51 -6.04
N ALA A 36 -9.48 -26.56 -6.76
CA ALA A 36 -8.25 -26.63 -7.52
C ALA A 36 -8.56 -26.45 -9.00
N VAL A 37 -7.77 -25.62 -9.68
CA VAL A 37 -7.81 -25.42 -11.12
C VAL A 37 -6.45 -25.85 -11.67
N GLY A 38 -6.44 -26.58 -12.78
CA GLY A 38 -5.22 -27.08 -13.44
C GLY A 38 -4.94 -28.58 -13.22
N ARG A 39 -3.74 -29.03 -13.56
CA ARG A 39 -3.21 -30.39 -13.31
C ARG A 39 -2.11 -30.30 -12.23
N PRO A 40 -2.48 -30.37 -10.93
CA PRO A 40 -1.50 -30.23 -9.87
C PRO A 40 -0.40 -31.31 -10.02
N PRO A 41 0.88 -30.92 -10.16
CA PRO A 41 1.96 -31.87 -10.01
C PRO A 41 1.98 -32.31 -8.55
N GLU A 42 1.81 -33.61 -8.32
CA GLU A 42 2.09 -34.31 -7.05
C GLU A 42 1.18 -34.05 -5.84
N TRP A 43 0.33 -33.01 -5.82
CA TRP A 43 -0.57 -32.77 -4.68
C TRP A 43 -1.86 -33.57 -4.81
N ARG A 44 -1.84 -34.82 -4.34
CA ARG A 44 -3.03 -35.69 -4.37
C ARG A 44 -4.05 -35.36 -3.27
N ASN A 45 -3.68 -34.55 -2.26
CA ASN A 45 -4.58 -34.23 -1.15
C ASN A 45 -4.30 -32.83 -0.55
N ILE A 46 -5.26 -31.90 -0.69
CA ILE A 46 -5.22 -30.58 -0.03
C ILE A 46 -5.07 -30.70 1.50
N GLY A 47 -5.57 -31.79 2.11
CA GLY A 47 -5.43 -32.07 3.54
C GLY A 47 -3.99 -32.31 4.00
N GLU A 48 -3.06 -32.64 3.11
CA GLU A 48 -1.64 -32.82 3.45
C GLU A 48 -0.88 -31.47 3.51
N LEU A 49 -1.42 -30.40 2.90
CA LEU A 49 -0.82 -29.05 2.90
C LEU A 49 -0.78 -28.40 4.30
N GLY A 50 -1.60 -28.87 5.24
CA GLY A 50 -1.71 -28.32 6.61
C GLY A 50 -0.71 -28.88 7.62
N SER A 51 0.17 -29.81 7.23
CA SER A 51 1.05 -30.53 8.17
C SER A 51 2.31 -29.75 8.58
N HIS A 52 2.70 -28.72 7.83
CA HIS A 52 3.92 -27.96 8.07
C HIS A 52 3.62 -26.61 8.74
N LYS A 53 3.73 -26.55 10.06
CA LYS A 53 3.81 -25.26 10.77
C LYS A 53 5.19 -24.65 10.49
N PRO A 54 5.27 -23.40 10.00
CA PRO A 54 6.55 -22.70 9.86
C PRO A 54 7.29 -22.72 11.20
N ARG A 55 8.61 -22.86 11.17
CA ARG A 55 9.38 -22.68 12.40
C ARG A 55 9.29 -21.21 12.77
N ASP A 56 8.79 -20.91 13.97
CA ASP A 56 8.97 -19.59 14.52
C ASP A 56 10.43 -19.46 14.99
N SER A 57 11.27 -19.08 14.04
CA SER A 57 12.71 -18.92 14.25
C SER A 57 13.17 -17.69 13.48
N GLY A 58 13.98 -16.87 14.15
CA GLY A 58 14.68 -15.72 13.57
C GLY A 58 14.13 -14.38 14.06
N THR A 59 15.04 -13.42 14.25
CA THR A 59 14.71 -12.08 14.74
C THR A 59 15.23 -11.05 13.76
N GLY A 60 14.33 -10.24 13.21
CA GLY A 60 14.70 -9.11 12.37
C GLY A 60 15.37 -8.01 13.20
N LYS A 61 16.55 -7.56 12.76
CA LYS A 61 17.23 -6.40 13.33
C LYS A 61 17.30 -5.28 12.31
N VAL A 62 16.77 -4.11 12.66
CA VAL A 62 16.98 -2.89 11.86
C VAL A 62 18.48 -2.56 11.88
N VAL A 63 19.09 -2.51 10.71
CA VAL A 63 20.53 -2.28 10.52
C VAL A 63 20.83 -0.86 10.06
N TYR A 64 19.88 -0.22 9.38
CA TYR A 64 19.97 1.19 9.01
C TYR A 64 18.57 1.77 8.83
N GLU A 65 18.50 3.09 8.94
CA GLU A 65 17.38 3.90 8.48
C GLU A 65 17.88 4.95 7.49
N ARG A 66 17.05 5.31 6.52
CA ARG A 66 17.39 6.32 5.52
C ARG A 66 16.13 7.05 5.00
N PRO A 67 16.10 8.39 5.07
CA PRO A 67 16.96 9.22 5.94
C PRO A 67 16.72 8.92 7.43
N ASP A 68 17.65 9.35 8.27
CA ASP A 68 17.42 9.46 9.72
C ASP A 68 16.42 10.58 10.02
N ILE A 69 16.10 10.80 11.30
CA ILE A 69 15.15 11.85 11.69
C ILE A 69 15.54 13.24 11.18
N GLY A 70 16.83 13.60 11.25
CA GLY A 70 17.32 14.90 10.79
C GLY A 70 17.12 15.08 9.28
N GLY A 71 17.55 14.10 8.50
CA GLY A 71 17.38 14.11 7.05
C GLY A 71 15.90 14.07 6.63
N TYR A 72 15.04 13.34 7.35
CA TYR A 72 13.60 13.33 7.06
C TYR A 72 12.95 14.68 7.36
N VAL A 73 13.29 15.31 8.50
CA VAL A 73 12.78 16.64 8.86
C VAL A 73 13.18 17.68 7.81
N ASP A 74 14.42 17.67 7.35
CA ASP A 74 14.89 18.56 6.28
C ASP A 74 14.15 18.29 4.96
N MET A 75 13.93 17.02 4.63
CA MET A 75 13.18 16.62 3.44
C MET A 75 11.72 17.13 3.50
N VAL A 76 11.06 17.05 4.65
CA VAL A 76 9.71 17.59 4.86
C VAL A 76 9.69 19.11 4.76
N ASN A 77 10.67 19.81 5.36
CA ASN A 77 10.77 21.26 5.25
C ASN A 77 10.90 21.72 3.79
N ARG A 78 11.76 21.06 3.00
CA ARG A 78 11.90 21.33 1.57
C ARG A 78 10.60 21.05 0.81
N ALA A 79 9.89 19.97 1.11
CA ALA A 79 8.56 19.71 0.51
C ALA A 79 7.56 20.83 0.81
N LYS A 80 7.58 21.40 2.01
CA LYS A 80 6.71 22.53 2.38
C LYS A 80 7.03 23.80 1.59
N GLU A 81 8.28 24.03 1.18
CA GLU A 81 8.64 25.14 0.30
C GLU A 81 7.95 25.01 -1.07
N TYR A 82 7.97 23.82 -1.67
CA TYR A 82 7.27 23.56 -2.93
C TYR A 82 5.75 23.70 -2.80
N ILE A 83 5.18 23.28 -1.67
CA ILE A 83 3.75 23.47 -1.39
C ILE A 83 3.41 24.96 -1.25
N ALA A 84 4.24 25.73 -0.53
CA ALA A 84 4.07 27.17 -0.36
C ALA A 84 4.20 27.93 -1.69
N ALA A 85 5.05 27.45 -2.59
CA ALA A 85 5.18 27.95 -3.97
C ALA A 85 4.00 27.57 -4.88
N GLY A 86 3.08 26.72 -4.41
CA GLY A 86 1.90 26.30 -5.17
C GLY A 86 2.16 25.21 -6.20
N GLU A 87 3.31 24.52 -6.12
CA GLU A 87 3.67 23.48 -7.11
C GLU A 87 2.90 22.17 -6.90
N VAL A 88 2.63 21.83 -5.63
CA VAL A 88 1.82 20.69 -5.22
C VAL A 88 0.95 21.06 -4.02
N PHE A 89 -0.23 20.45 -3.92
CA PHE A 89 -1.07 20.51 -2.71
C PHE A 89 -0.58 19.53 -1.65
N GLN A 90 -0.08 18.38 -2.10
CA GLN A 90 0.44 17.31 -1.26
C GLN A 90 1.54 16.55 -1.99
N VAL A 91 2.55 16.11 -1.25
CA VAL A 91 3.54 15.11 -1.69
C VAL A 91 3.75 14.09 -0.57
N VAL A 92 3.84 12.81 -0.91
CA VAL A 92 4.05 11.74 0.06
C VAL A 92 5.52 11.38 0.08
N LEU A 93 6.19 11.62 1.21
CA LEU A 93 7.61 11.31 1.38
C LEU A 93 7.81 10.09 2.26
N ALA A 94 8.72 9.22 1.86
CA ALA A 94 8.99 7.95 2.52
C ALA A 94 10.43 7.84 3.01
N ARG A 95 10.63 6.94 3.97
CA ARG A 95 11.93 6.50 4.46
C ARG A 95 12.01 4.98 4.49
N LYS A 96 13.22 4.46 4.38
CA LYS A 96 13.53 3.03 4.31
C LYS A 96 14.23 2.58 5.59
N LEU A 97 13.84 1.40 6.06
CA LEU A 97 14.50 0.65 7.10
C LEU A 97 15.11 -0.59 6.48
N GLY A 98 16.44 -0.69 6.52
CA GLY A 98 17.13 -1.92 6.21
C GLY A 98 17.03 -2.88 7.37
N VAL A 99 16.63 -4.12 7.11
CA VAL A 99 16.48 -5.15 8.13
C VAL A 99 17.31 -6.37 7.75
N ALA A 100 18.17 -6.81 8.67
CA ALA A 100 18.80 -8.12 8.61
C ALA A 100 17.83 -9.14 9.22
N PHE A 101 17.52 -10.21 8.49
CA PHE A 101 16.60 -11.23 8.92
C PHE A 101 17.17 -12.62 8.62
N ASP A 102 17.19 -13.49 9.62
CA ASP A 102 17.74 -14.85 9.59
C ASP A 102 16.66 -15.94 9.74
N GLY A 103 15.39 -15.55 9.74
CA GLY A 103 14.26 -16.42 9.98
C GLY A 103 13.50 -16.93 8.76
N GLU A 104 12.42 -17.67 9.00
CA GLU A 104 11.54 -18.14 7.94
C GLU A 104 10.52 -17.06 7.54
N TYR A 105 10.59 -16.59 6.30
CA TYR A 105 9.66 -15.58 5.76
C TYR A 105 8.17 -15.95 5.87
N LYS A 106 7.82 -17.24 5.87
CA LYS A 106 6.44 -17.70 6.08
C LYS A 106 5.91 -17.31 7.47
N SER A 107 6.76 -17.35 8.50
CA SER A 107 6.39 -16.93 9.86
C SER A 107 5.99 -15.45 9.91
N VAL A 108 6.69 -14.60 9.16
CA VAL A 108 6.38 -13.16 9.03
C VAL A 108 4.98 -12.95 8.46
N PHE A 109 4.62 -13.69 7.41
CA PHE A 109 3.29 -13.61 6.82
C PHE A 109 2.19 -14.07 7.79
N MET A 110 2.40 -15.19 8.49
CA MET A 110 1.45 -15.69 9.50
C MET A 110 1.24 -14.68 10.62
N ARG A 111 2.32 -14.07 11.13
CA ARG A 111 2.21 -13.00 12.14
C ARG A 111 1.49 -11.76 11.63
N LEU A 112 1.72 -11.35 10.38
CA LEU A 112 0.96 -10.24 9.79
C LEU A 112 -0.53 -10.58 9.69
N LEU A 113 -0.87 -11.82 9.31
CA LEU A 113 -2.24 -12.29 9.20
C LEU A 113 -2.96 -12.24 10.54
N GLU A 114 -2.28 -12.61 11.63
CA GLU A 114 -2.83 -12.60 12.98
C GLU A 114 -2.91 -11.19 13.59
N THR A 115 -1.82 -10.42 13.51
CA THR A 115 -1.71 -9.14 14.21
C THR A 115 -2.35 -7.98 13.45
N ASN A 116 -2.28 -8.01 12.12
CA ASN A 116 -2.69 -6.90 11.26
C ASN A 116 -3.41 -7.40 10.01
N PRO A 117 -4.54 -8.12 10.14
CA PRO A 117 -5.31 -8.53 8.98
C PRO A 117 -5.82 -7.30 8.21
N SER A 118 -5.73 -7.38 6.89
CA SER A 118 -6.20 -6.33 5.98
C SER A 118 -6.92 -6.94 4.78
N PRO A 119 -7.64 -6.14 3.97
CA PRO A 119 -8.33 -6.64 2.78
C PRO A 119 -7.39 -7.30 1.77
N TYR A 120 -6.10 -6.97 1.78
CA TYR A 120 -5.10 -7.53 0.86
C TYR A 120 -3.90 -8.08 1.62
N MET A 121 -3.93 -9.39 1.84
CA MET A 121 -2.81 -10.16 2.37
C MET A 121 -2.09 -10.84 1.21
N TYR A 122 -0.77 -10.70 1.11
CA TYR A 122 0.00 -11.37 0.07
C TYR A 122 1.36 -11.86 0.55
N TYR A 123 1.73 -13.04 0.06
CA TYR A 123 3.07 -13.61 0.14
C TYR A 123 3.47 -14.01 -1.29
N ILE A 124 4.37 -13.25 -1.89
CA ILE A 124 4.84 -13.47 -3.25
C ILE A 124 6.32 -13.83 -3.18
N LYS A 125 6.71 -14.94 -3.81
CA LYS A 125 8.10 -15.39 -3.92
C LYS A 125 8.43 -15.58 -5.40
N MET A 126 9.41 -14.84 -5.89
CA MET A 126 9.89 -14.87 -7.28
C MET A 126 11.41 -15.01 -7.26
N GLY A 127 11.89 -16.27 -7.33
CA GLY A 127 13.31 -16.57 -7.14
C GLY A 127 13.82 -16.15 -5.76
N GLU A 128 14.82 -15.26 -5.73
CA GLU A 128 15.37 -14.68 -4.50
C GLU A 128 14.55 -13.49 -3.97
N ARG A 129 13.67 -12.91 -4.79
CA ARG A 129 12.81 -11.79 -4.41
C ARG A 129 11.57 -12.27 -3.68
N ARG A 130 11.19 -11.54 -2.63
CA ARG A 130 9.94 -11.76 -1.90
C ARG A 130 9.26 -10.44 -1.60
N ILE A 131 7.94 -10.45 -1.67
CA ILE A 131 7.07 -9.36 -1.22
C ILE A 131 6.04 -9.98 -0.27
N ILE A 132 6.05 -9.51 0.97
CA ILE A 132 5.17 -10.02 2.03
C ILE A 132 4.46 -8.83 2.64
N GLY A 133 3.14 -8.76 2.55
CA GLY A 133 2.44 -7.55 2.95
C GLY A 133 0.99 -7.75 3.36
N SER A 134 0.49 -6.69 4.00
CA SER A 134 -0.87 -6.55 4.50
C SER A 134 -1.38 -5.16 4.11
N SER A 135 -1.72 -4.98 2.83
CA SER A 135 -2.12 -3.66 2.34
C SER A 135 -3.55 -3.30 2.76
N PRO A 136 -3.74 -2.13 3.40
CA PRO A 136 -5.07 -1.67 3.78
C PRO A 136 -5.86 -1.06 2.62
N GLU A 137 -5.24 -0.83 1.45
CA GLU A 137 -5.77 0.10 0.45
C GLU A 137 -5.83 -0.51 -0.97
N THR A 138 -6.98 -0.32 -1.60
CA THR A 138 -7.21 -0.71 -3.00
C THR A 138 -6.67 0.38 -3.91
N LEU A 139 -5.81 0.03 -4.88
CA LEU A 139 -5.48 0.93 -5.98
C LEU A 139 -6.71 1.06 -6.90
N VAL A 140 -7.14 -0.06 -7.48
CA VAL A 140 -8.30 -0.13 -8.37
C VAL A 140 -8.77 -1.57 -8.54
N ARG A 141 -10.07 -1.74 -8.77
CA ARG A 141 -10.69 -3.01 -9.15
C ARG A 141 -11.48 -2.86 -10.44
N VAL A 142 -11.37 -3.85 -11.32
CA VAL A 142 -12.15 -3.99 -12.56
C VAL A 142 -12.92 -5.31 -12.49
N SER A 143 -14.22 -5.25 -12.73
CA SER A 143 -15.09 -6.43 -12.80
C SER A 143 -16.05 -6.29 -13.99
N GLY A 144 -15.72 -6.97 -15.09
CA GLY A 144 -16.34 -6.69 -16.39
C GLY A 144 -16.07 -5.24 -16.80
N ARG A 145 -17.13 -4.49 -17.07
CA ARG A 145 -17.01 -3.05 -17.43
C ARG A 145 -17.08 -2.12 -16.23
N ARG A 146 -17.15 -2.62 -15.00
CA ARG A 146 -17.18 -1.77 -13.80
C ARG A 146 -15.78 -1.54 -13.26
N VAL A 147 -15.39 -0.27 -13.12
CA VAL A 147 -14.15 0.15 -12.47
C VAL A 147 -14.49 0.79 -11.13
N GLU A 148 -13.75 0.46 -10.06
CA GLU A 148 -13.94 1.08 -8.76
C GLU A 148 -12.64 1.25 -7.97
N THR A 149 -12.59 2.31 -7.16
CA THR A 149 -11.52 2.56 -6.20
C THR A 149 -12.09 3.16 -4.91
N TYR A 150 -11.32 3.07 -3.84
CA TYR A 150 -11.76 3.40 -2.48
C TYR A 150 -10.81 4.42 -1.85
N PRO A 151 -10.96 5.73 -2.12
CA PRO A 151 -10.15 6.75 -1.46
C PRO A 151 -10.34 6.67 0.07
N ILE A 152 -9.21 6.62 0.78
CA ILE A 152 -9.14 6.56 2.24
C ILE A 152 -8.34 7.77 2.74
N ALA A 153 -8.87 8.48 3.74
CA ALA A 153 -8.15 9.56 4.41
C ALA A 153 -8.56 9.68 5.87
N GLY A 154 -7.71 10.32 6.66
CA GLY A 154 -7.91 10.51 8.08
C GLY A 154 -7.86 9.19 8.88
N THR A 155 -7.17 9.21 10.00
CA THR A 155 -6.99 8.00 10.82
C THR A 155 -7.27 8.33 12.27
N ARG A 156 -8.06 7.50 12.94
CA ARG A 156 -8.12 7.45 14.40
C ARG A 156 -7.98 6.02 14.88
N ARG A 157 -7.34 5.84 16.04
CA ARG A 157 -7.21 4.54 16.68
C ARG A 157 -8.58 3.99 17.09
N VAL A 158 -8.69 2.67 17.08
CA VAL A 158 -9.77 1.92 17.72
C VAL A 158 -9.20 1.40 19.04
N THR A 159 -9.84 1.75 20.15
CA THR A 159 -9.34 1.52 21.51
C THR A 159 -9.99 0.32 22.19
N GLY A 160 -11.10 -0.18 21.64
CA GLY A 160 -11.92 -1.21 22.27
C GLY A 160 -12.90 -0.65 23.31
N ASN A 161 -12.78 0.63 23.70
CA ASN A 161 -13.77 1.32 24.52
C ASN A 161 -14.81 2.00 23.61
N PRO A 162 -16.10 1.60 23.66
CA PRO A 162 -17.13 2.12 22.77
C PRO A 162 -17.34 3.64 22.87
N GLU A 163 -17.26 4.22 24.06
CA GLU A 163 -17.48 5.66 24.27
C GLU A 163 -16.33 6.48 23.69
N LEU A 164 -15.09 6.04 23.95
CA LEU A 164 -13.89 6.67 23.42
C LEU A 164 -13.82 6.52 21.89
N ASP A 165 -14.13 5.34 21.36
CA ASP A 165 -14.18 5.08 19.91
C ASP A 165 -15.23 5.97 19.22
N GLN A 166 -16.38 6.19 19.86
CA GLN A 166 -17.43 7.06 19.37
C GLN A 166 -17.04 8.55 19.45
N SER A 167 -16.26 8.94 20.46
CA SER A 167 -15.66 10.27 20.55
C SER A 167 -14.67 10.50 19.41
N LEU A 168 -13.72 9.58 19.22
CA LEU A 168 -12.73 9.62 18.13
C LEU A 168 -13.39 9.61 16.75
N ARG A 169 -14.51 8.87 16.59
CA ARG A 169 -15.31 8.89 15.36
C ARG A 169 -15.90 10.27 15.08
N ARG A 170 -16.46 10.94 16.10
CA ARG A 170 -17.00 12.30 15.97
C ARG A 170 -15.90 13.30 15.68
N GLU A 171 -14.74 13.16 16.31
CA GLU A 171 -13.56 13.97 16.04
C GLU A 171 -13.11 13.84 14.57
N LEU A 172 -13.01 12.61 14.05
CA LEU A 172 -12.64 12.35 12.65
C LEU A 172 -13.65 12.97 11.67
N LEU A 173 -14.95 12.88 11.96
CA LEU A 173 -16.00 13.47 11.13
C LEU A 173 -16.01 15.01 11.16
N GLY A 174 -15.62 15.59 12.29
CA GLY A 174 -15.55 17.03 12.53
C GLY A 174 -14.23 17.68 12.11
N SER A 175 -13.20 16.89 11.80
CA SER A 175 -11.88 17.38 11.39
C SER A 175 -11.93 18.03 10.01
N ALA A 176 -11.82 19.36 9.97
CA ALA A 176 -11.78 20.12 8.71
C ALA A 176 -10.54 19.75 7.87
N LYS A 177 -9.40 19.44 8.51
CA LYS A 177 -8.18 18.96 7.85
C LYS A 177 -8.45 17.63 7.13
N ASP A 178 -8.91 16.62 7.87
CA ASP A 178 -9.15 15.27 7.32
C ASP A 178 -10.24 15.32 6.21
N ALA A 179 -11.26 16.17 6.37
CA ALA A 179 -12.28 16.37 5.35
C ALA A 179 -11.74 17.00 4.05
N ALA A 180 -10.86 17.98 4.13
CA ALA A 180 -10.26 18.63 2.96
C ALA A 180 -9.33 17.68 2.20
N GLU A 181 -8.48 16.94 2.91
CA GLU A 181 -7.62 15.91 2.34
C GLU A 181 -8.45 14.82 1.65
N HIS A 182 -9.52 14.36 2.30
CA HIS A 182 -10.41 13.34 1.75
C HIS A 182 -11.09 13.79 0.46
N VAL A 183 -11.57 15.03 0.39
CA VAL A 183 -12.18 15.59 -0.83
C VAL A 183 -11.19 15.60 -1.99
N MET A 184 -9.96 16.06 -1.75
CA MET A 184 -8.90 16.08 -2.75
C MET A 184 -8.63 14.68 -3.32
N LEU A 185 -8.54 13.66 -2.45
CA LEU A 185 -8.31 12.27 -2.88
C LEU A 185 -9.49 11.69 -3.67
N VAL A 186 -10.73 12.03 -3.29
CA VAL A 186 -11.93 11.66 -4.06
C VAL A 186 -11.91 12.30 -5.44
N ASP A 187 -11.55 13.58 -5.55
CA ASP A 187 -11.50 14.27 -6.83
C ASP A 187 -10.38 13.77 -7.73
N LEU A 188 -9.21 13.43 -7.15
CA LEU A 188 -8.14 12.78 -7.88
C LEU A 188 -8.58 11.43 -8.43
N ALA A 189 -9.23 10.60 -7.61
CA ALA A 189 -9.78 9.31 -8.04
C ALA A 189 -10.84 9.46 -9.14
N ARG A 190 -11.71 10.48 -9.06
CA ARG A 190 -12.67 10.79 -10.11
C ARG A 190 -11.98 11.20 -11.41
N ASN A 191 -10.93 12.01 -11.33
CA ASN A 191 -10.15 12.44 -12.49
C ASN A 191 -9.47 11.24 -13.16
N ASP A 192 -8.83 10.37 -12.38
CA ASP A 192 -8.14 9.19 -12.89
C ASP A 192 -9.10 8.20 -13.55
N LEU A 193 -10.22 7.85 -12.88
CA LEU A 193 -11.24 6.99 -13.48
C LEU A 193 -11.89 7.63 -14.71
N GLY A 194 -12.03 8.95 -14.74
CA GLY A 194 -12.59 9.71 -15.85
C GLY A 194 -11.82 9.54 -17.17
N LYS A 195 -10.52 9.25 -17.12
CA LYS A 195 -9.68 9.02 -18.31
C LYS A 195 -10.07 7.78 -19.10
N VAL A 196 -10.65 6.77 -18.43
CA VAL A 196 -10.97 5.45 -18.99
C VAL A 196 -12.45 5.08 -18.90
N SER A 197 -13.27 5.92 -18.26
CA SER A 197 -14.70 5.65 -18.06
C SER A 197 -15.57 6.39 -19.06
N ARG A 198 -16.73 5.82 -19.41
CA ARG A 198 -17.77 6.45 -20.24
C ARG A 198 -18.15 7.81 -19.66
N PHE A 199 -18.34 8.79 -20.54
CA PHE A 199 -18.72 10.14 -20.13
C PHE A 199 -19.97 10.12 -19.24
N GLY A 200 -19.92 10.81 -18.10
CA GLY A 200 -21.02 10.86 -17.12
C GLY A 200 -21.22 9.60 -16.27
N SER A 201 -20.43 8.53 -16.45
CA SER A 201 -20.54 7.29 -15.65
C SER A 201 -19.84 7.36 -14.30
N VAL A 202 -18.83 8.24 -14.15
CA VAL A 202 -18.04 8.33 -12.91
C VAL A 202 -18.87 8.94 -11.78
N ARG A 203 -19.08 8.17 -10.70
CA ARG A 203 -19.92 8.55 -9.56
C ARG A 203 -19.27 8.21 -8.24
N VAL A 204 -19.47 9.07 -7.24
CA VAL A 204 -19.15 8.78 -5.84
C VAL A 204 -20.39 8.11 -5.23
N THR A 205 -20.32 6.80 -4.99
CA THR A 205 -21.44 5.98 -4.48
C THR A 205 -21.45 5.83 -2.97
N LEU A 206 -20.31 6.09 -2.34
CA LEU A 206 -20.16 6.22 -0.89
C LEU A 206 -19.28 7.44 -0.65
N TYR A 207 -19.70 8.34 0.23
CA TYR A 207 -18.96 9.57 0.51
C TYR A 207 -18.72 9.75 2.01
N ARG A 208 -17.47 10.00 2.41
CA ARG A 208 -17.03 10.30 3.78
C ARG A 208 -17.65 9.40 4.86
N LYS A 209 -17.76 8.10 4.60
CA LYS A 209 -18.25 7.14 5.60
C LYS A 209 -17.10 6.69 6.48
N VAL A 210 -17.24 6.83 7.79
CA VAL A 210 -16.24 6.27 8.72
C VAL A 210 -16.38 4.75 8.75
N MET A 211 -15.34 4.05 8.27
CA MET A 211 -15.21 2.60 8.27
C MET A 211 -14.26 2.16 9.37
N ARG A 212 -14.66 1.16 10.15
CA ARG A 212 -13.87 0.57 11.24
C ARG A 212 -13.11 -0.65 10.72
N TYR A 213 -11.81 -0.68 11.01
CA TYR A 213 -10.90 -1.80 10.82
C TYR A 213 -10.44 -2.30 12.21
N SER A 214 -9.58 -3.33 12.26
CA SER A 214 -9.19 -3.98 13.52
C SER A 214 -8.63 -3.00 14.56
N HIS A 215 -7.70 -2.12 14.14
CA HIS A 215 -6.98 -1.20 15.05
C HIS A 215 -7.25 0.29 14.79
N VAL A 216 -7.94 0.61 13.71
CA VAL A 216 -8.11 1.99 13.22
C VAL A 216 -9.46 2.18 12.55
N GLN A 217 -9.89 3.43 12.44
CA GLN A 217 -11.04 3.85 11.64
C GLN A 217 -10.66 5.02 10.72
N HIS A 218 -11.20 5.01 9.51
CA HIS A 218 -10.88 5.96 8.45
C HIS A 218 -12.12 6.54 7.78
N LEU A 219 -12.01 7.73 7.17
CA LEU A 219 -12.99 8.19 6.20
C LEU A 219 -12.76 7.42 4.90
N VAL A 220 -13.82 6.81 4.39
CA VAL A 220 -13.78 6.03 3.14
C VAL A 220 -14.83 6.57 2.19
N SER A 221 -14.47 6.65 0.93
CA SER A 221 -15.40 6.88 -0.17
C SER A 221 -15.24 5.80 -1.23
N LYS A 222 -16.25 5.67 -2.09
CA LYS A 222 -16.26 4.71 -3.19
C LYS A 222 -16.53 5.46 -4.49
N VAL A 223 -15.53 5.50 -5.36
CA VAL A 223 -15.64 6.07 -6.69
C VAL A 223 -15.77 4.91 -7.68
N VAL A 224 -16.80 4.97 -8.52
CA VAL A 224 -17.08 3.96 -9.55
C VAL A 224 -17.19 4.62 -10.90
N GLY A 225 -16.84 3.88 -11.96
CA GLY A 225 -17.05 4.27 -13.36
C GLY A 225 -17.40 3.05 -14.21
N GLU A 226 -17.90 3.30 -15.41
CA GLU A 226 -18.13 2.29 -16.43
C GLU A 226 -17.03 2.40 -17.49
N LEU A 227 -16.20 1.38 -17.65
CA LEU A 227 -15.10 1.32 -18.61
C LEU A 227 -15.60 1.54 -20.04
N GLN A 228 -14.91 2.39 -20.81
CA GLN A 228 -15.21 2.54 -22.25
C GLN A 228 -14.91 1.24 -23.00
N GLU A 229 -15.47 1.09 -24.20
CA GLU A 229 -15.42 -0.21 -24.91
C GLU A 229 -14.01 -0.56 -25.38
N GLU A 230 -13.26 0.46 -25.79
CA GLU A 230 -11.89 0.41 -26.30
C GLU A 230 -10.83 0.14 -25.23
N PHE A 231 -11.15 0.36 -23.95
CA PHE A 231 -10.19 0.22 -22.86
C PHE A 231 -10.30 -1.14 -22.17
N ASP A 232 -9.16 -1.60 -21.67
CA ASP A 232 -9.04 -2.82 -20.88
C ASP A 232 -8.49 -2.54 -19.47
N SER A 233 -8.28 -3.60 -18.68
CA SER A 233 -7.74 -3.49 -17.31
C SER A 233 -6.33 -2.88 -17.25
N VAL A 234 -5.51 -3.04 -18.30
CA VAL A 234 -4.16 -2.47 -18.35
C VAL A 234 -4.25 -0.95 -18.54
N ASP A 235 -5.16 -0.48 -19.39
CA ASP A 235 -5.45 0.96 -19.52
C ASP A 235 -5.94 1.57 -18.21
N VAL A 236 -6.83 0.86 -17.51
CA VAL A 236 -7.29 1.26 -16.18
C VAL A 236 -6.12 1.38 -15.20
N PHE A 237 -5.25 0.37 -15.14
CA PHE A 237 -4.08 0.38 -14.27
C PHE A 237 -3.17 1.58 -14.57
N ARG A 238 -2.86 1.81 -15.85
CA ARG A 238 -2.06 2.95 -16.31
C ARG A 238 -2.68 4.30 -15.90
N ALA A 239 -3.99 4.45 -16.00
CA ALA A 239 -4.67 5.70 -15.68
C ALA A 239 -4.60 6.07 -14.20
N VAL A 240 -4.66 5.07 -13.31
CA VAL A 240 -4.69 5.28 -11.86
C VAL A 240 -3.31 5.23 -11.20
N PHE A 241 -2.33 4.55 -11.80
CA PHE A 241 -1.03 4.30 -11.16
C PHE A 241 -0.05 5.49 -11.26
N PRO A 242 0.70 5.82 -10.20
CA PRO A 242 0.57 5.34 -8.83
C PRO A 242 -0.61 6.01 -8.11
N ALA A 243 -1.05 5.43 -7.00
CA ALA A 243 -2.10 6.03 -6.18
C ALA A 243 -1.68 7.39 -5.61
N GLY A 244 -2.64 8.32 -5.50
CA GLY A 244 -2.41 9.65 -4.93
C GLY A 244 -1.98 9.62 -3.46
N THR A 245 -2.51 8.66 -2.68
CA THR A 245 -2.20 8.45 -1.26
C THR A 245 -0.76 8.03 -0.99
N VAL A 246 -0.02 7.63 -2.02
CA VAL A 246 1.41 7.30 -1.94
C VAL A 246 2.28 8.16 -2.85
N SER A 247 1.70 9.10 -3.61
CA SER A 247 2.45 10.01 -4.49
C SER A 247 2.19 11.46 -4.12
N GLY A 248 1.03 11.99 -4.46
CA GLY A 248 0.60 13.34 -4.13
C GLY A 248 -0.30 13.94 -5.21
N ALA A 249 -0.54 15.25 -5.12
CA ALA A 249 -1.39 15.99 -6.04
C ALA A 249 -0.82 17.39 -6.31
N PRO A 250 -0.68 17.82 -7.59
CA PRO A 250 -0.85 17.05 -8.82
C PRO A 250 0.17 15.89 -8.96
N LYS A 251 -0.29 14.74 -9.50
CA LYS A 251 0.44 13.46 -9.47
C LYS A 251 1.83 13.51 -10.13
N VAL A 252 1.92 14.06 -11.34
CA VAL A 252 3.20 14.13 -12.09
C VAL A 252 4.23 14.94 -11.32
N ARG A 253 3.86 16.14 -10.85
CA ARG A 253 4.78 17.01 -10.10
C ARG A 253 5.18 16.39 -8.76
N ALA A 254 4.24 15.76 -8.05
CA ALA A 254 4.54 15.07 -6.81
C ALA A 254 5.58 13.94 -7.00
N VAL A 255 5.50 13.17 -8.10
CA VAL A 255 6.48 12.12 -8.41
C VAL A 255 7.86 12.68 -8.76
N GLU A 256 7.93 13.81 -9.47
CA GLU A 256 9.21 14.51 -9.71
C GLU A 256 9.87 14.98 -8.40
N LEU A 257 9.06 15.54 -7.49
CA LEU A 257 9.55 15.96 -6.17
C LEU A 257 9.99 14.77 -5.32
N ILE A 258 9.26 13.65 -5.36
CA ILE A 258 9.66 12.41 -4.69
C ILE A 258 11.04 11.95 -5.16
N ASP A 259 11.27 11.88 -6.49
CA ASP A 259 12.59 11.48 -7.01
C ASP A 259 13.71 12.41 -6.53
N SER A 260 13.46 13.72 -6.58
CA SER A 260 14.42 14.75 -6.17
C SER A 260 14.71 14.72 -4.67
N LEU A 261 13.70 14.52 -3.83
CA LEU A 261 13.79 14.64 -2.38
C LEU A 261 14.25 13.34 -1.72
N GLU A 262 13.76 12.18 -2.17
CA GLU A 262 14.17 10.87 -1.64
C GLU A 262 15.55 10.43 -2.18
N GLY A 263 15.89 10.83 -3.41
CA GLY A 263 17.18 10.55 -4.03
C GLY A 263 17.42 9.07 -4.41
N GLU A 264 16.46 8.18 -4.14
CA GLU A 264 16.53 6.75 -4.38
C GLU A 264 15.24 6.20 -5.02
N PRO A 265 15.32 5.13 -5.81
CA PRO A 265 14.13 4.45 -6.30
C PRO A 265 13.35 3.83 -5.13
N ARG A 266 12.00 3.88 -5.22
CA ARG A 266 11.12 3.16 -4.28
C ARG A 266 11.03 1.66 -4.54
N GLY A 267 11.44 1.22 -5.74
CA GLY A 267 11.27 -0.16 -6.16
C GLY A 267 9.80 -0.61 -6.03
N PRO A 268 9.51 -1.74 -5.37
CA PRO A 268 8.14 -2.23 -5.20
C PRO A 268 7.28 -1.38 -4.24
N TYR A 269 7.89 -0.58 -3.35
CA TYR A 269 7.14 0.27 -2.42
C TYR A 269 6.34 1.34 -3.15
N ALA A 270 5.11 1.59 -2.68
CA ALA A 270 4.15 2.49 -3.32
C ALA A 270 3.77 2.06 -4.77
N GLY A 271 4.20 0.88 -5.20
CA GLY A 271 3.75 0.22 -6.41
C GLY A 271 2.40 -0.47 -6.21
N SER A 272 2.20 -1.59 -6.89
CA SER A 272 0.95 -2.35 -6.82
C SER A 272 1.22 -3.85 -6.76
N VAL A 273 0.35 -4.57 -6.07
CA VAL A 273 0.32 -6.04 -6.02
C VAL A 273 -1.12 -6.49 -6.26
N GLY A 274 -1.30 -7.49 -7.10
CA GLY A 274 -2.64 -7.94 -7.47
C GLY A 274 -2.60 -8.92 -8.64
N TYR A 275 -3.71 -9.01 -9.36
CA TYR A 275 -3.83 -9.91 -10.50
C TYR A 275 -4.61 -9.27 -11.66
N PHE A 276 -4.33 -9.79 -12.86
CA PHE A 276 -5.14 -9.63 -14.06
C PHE A 276 -5.74 -10.98 -14.42
N MET A 277 -7.03 -11.00 -14.77
CA MET A 277 -7.72 -12.20 -15.23
C MET A 277 -8.49 -11.86 -16.51
N GLY A 278 -7.81 -12.05 -17.65
CA GLY A 278 -8.31 -11.58 -18.95
C GLY A 278 -8.36 -10.05 -19.04
N ALA A 279 -9.01 -9.54 -20.10
CA ALA A 279 -9.00 -8.11 -20.42
C ALA A 279 -9.79 -7.23 -19.44
N HIS A 280 -10.75 -7.78 -18.69
CA HIS A 280 -11.75 -7.00 -17.95
C HIS A 280 -11.98 -7.47 -16.51
N THR A 281 -11.02 -8.18 -15.94
CA THR A 281 -11.01 -8.49 -14.51
C THR A 281 -9.64 -8.20 -13.96
N MET A 282 -9.57 -7.32 -12.96
CA MET A 282 -8.34 -6.94 -12.29
C MET A 282 -8.64 -6.55 -10.86
N ASP A 283 -7.76 -6.90 -9.93
CA ASP A 283 -7.81 -6.38 -8.57
C ASP A 283 -6.41 -6.04 -8.10
N MET A 284 -6.21 -4.78 -7.73
CA MET A 284 -4.89 -4.21 -7.44
C MET A 284 -4.91 -3.51 -6.09
N ALA A 285 -4.03 -3.93 -5.19
CA ALA A 285 -3.75 -3.28 -3.93
C ALA A 285 -2.53 -2.36 -4.07
N ILE A 286 -2.51 -1.26 -3.33
CA ILE A 286 -1.30 -0.45 -3.22
C ILE A 286 -0.26 -1.24 -2.43
N ASN A 287 0.98 -1.32 -2.92
CA ASN A 287 2.04 -2.07 -2.26
C ASN A 287 2.68 -1.24 -1.12
N ILE A 288 2.03 -1.26 0.03
CA ILE A 288 2.45 -0.62 1.29
C ILE A 288 2.21 -1.57 2.46
N ARG A 289 2.84 -1.29 3.61
CA ARG A 289 2.84 -2.16 4.79
C ARG A 289 3.34 -3.56 4.41
N SER A 290 4.51 -3.57 3.80
CA SER A 290 5.14 -4.77 3.24
C SER A 290 6.62 -4.84 3.57
N LEU A 291 7.11 -6.08 3.63
CA LEU A 291 8.50 -6.45 3.59
C LEU A 291 8.90 -6.73 2.15
N TYR A 292 10.00 -6.13 1.72
CA TYR A 292 10.63 -6.38 0.43
C TYR A 292 11.95 -7.07 0.69
N SER A 293 12.16 -8.25 0.11
CA SER A 293 13.38 -9.03 0.34
C SER A 293 14.02 -9.45 -0.98
N HIS A 294 15.34 -9.43 -1.02
CA HIS A 294 16.18 -10.06 -2.03
C HIS A 294 17.29 -10.84 -1.31
N GLY A 295 17.19 -12.17 -1.33
CA GLY A 295 18.06 -13.03 -0.52
C GLY A 295 17.84 -12.82 0.98
N SER A 296 18.88 -12.39 1.69
CA SER A 296 18.84 -12.08 3.14
C SER A 296 18.65 -10.58 3.44
N GLN A 297 18.72 -9.72 2.42
CA GLN A 297 18.52 -8.29 2.59
C GLN A 297 17.03 -7.97 2.56
N CYS A 298 16.54 -7.37 3.63
CA CYS A 298 15.16 -6.93 3.74
C CYS A 298 15.06 -5.42 3.84
N VAL A 299 14.00 -4.86 3.27
CA VAL A 299 13.63 -3.46 3.39
C VAL A 299 12.17 -3.37 3.82
N VAL A 300 11.92 -2.51 4.80
CA VAL A 300 10.58 -2.00 5.12
C VAL A 300 10.59 -0.52 4.77
N GLN A 301 9.59 -0.05 4.03
CA GLN A 301 9.48 1.35 3.65
C GLN A 301 8.12 1.89 4.05
N ALA A 302 8.10 3.11 4.60
CA ALA A 302 6.89 3.79 5.05
C ALA A 302 7.00 5.29 4.78
N GLY A 303 5.85 5.93 4.56
CA GLY A 303 5.78 7.34 4.21
C GLY A 303 4.58 8.07 4.79
N ALA A 304 4.63 9.38 4.73
CA ALA A 304 3.63 10.31 5.25
C ALA A 304 3.29 11.37 4.20
N GLY A 305 2.01 11.78 4.17
CA GLY A 305 1.50 12.78 3.25
C GLY A 305 1.81 14.18 3.78
N ILE A 306 2.66 14.91 3.09
CA ILE A 306 3.10 16.24 3.50
C ILE A 306 2.17 17.28 2.90
N VAL A 307 1.61 18.13 3.77
CA VAL A 307 0.78 19.28 3.43
C VAL A 307 1.35 20.55 4.07
N ALA A 308 0.82 21.72 3.71
CA ALA A 308 1.31 23.00 4.23
C ALA A 308 1.34 23.08 5.78
N ALA A 309 0.39 22.43 6.44
CA ALA A 309 0.26 22.40 7.90
C ALA A 309 1.01 21.23 8.57
N SER A 310 1.77 20.42 7.83
CA SER A 310 2.53 19.30 8.39
C SER A 310 3.61 19.77 9.36
N ASP A 311 3.75 19.05 10.46
CA ASP A 311 4.84 19.21 11.43
C ASP A 311 5.94 18.16 11.13
N PRO A 312 7.15 18.57 10.72
CA PRO A 312 8.18 17.64 10.24
C PRO A 312 8.51 16.48 11.17
N VAL A 313 8.54 16.74 12.47
CA VAL A 313 8.87 15.71 13.48
C VAL A 313 7.71 14.73 13.65
N SER A 314 6.47 15.23 13.67
CA SER A 314 5.28 14.38 13.74
C SER A 314 5.16 13.46 12.52
N GLU A 315 5.46 13.97 11.32
CA GLU A 315 5.43 13.16 10.09
C GLU A 315 6.47 12.03 10.12
N TYR A 316 7.66 12.29 10.68
CA TYR A 316 8.66 11.24 10.92
C TYR A 316 8.09 10.13 11.79
N TYR A 317 7.50 10.47 12.95
CA TYR A 317 6.93 9.48 13.87
C TYR A 317 5.69 8.75 13.30
N GLU A 318 4.98 9.36 12.35
CA GLU A 318 3.94 8.67 11.59
C GLU A 318 4.56 7.55 10.73
N THR A 319 5.66 7.83 10.02
CA THR A 319 6.36 6.78 9.25
C THR A 319 6.93 5.67 10.14
N GLU A 320 7.43 5.99 11.33
CA GLU A 320 7.80 5.02 12.37
C GLU A 320 6.63 4.10 12.74
N SER A 321 5.49 4.70 13.05
CA SER A 321 4.30 3.94 13.44
C SER A 321 3.79 3.03 12.33
N LYS A 322 3.87 3.47 11.06
CA LYS A 322 3.49 2.65 9.89
C LYS A 322 4.49 1.52 9.63
N ALA A 323 5.79 1.78 9.72
CA ALA A 323 6.83 0.78 9.52
C ALA A 323 6.83 -0.29 10.63
N ARG A 324 6.55 0.12 11.88
CA ARG A 324 6.52 -0.76 13.05
C ARG A 324 5.60 -1.97 12.85
N VAL A 325 4.50 -1.81 12.14
CA VAL A 325 3.56 -2.92 11.85
C VAL A 325 4.26 -4.10 11.16
N VAL A 326 5.15 -3.83 10.21
CA VAL A 326 5.89 -4.88 9.48
C VAL A 326 7.11 -5.32 10.29
N VAL A 327 7.80 -4.39 10.95
CA VAL A 327 8.99 -4.69 11.78
C VAL A 327 8.62 -5.59 12.95
N GLU A 328 7.45 -5.43 13.55
CA GLU A 328 6.95 -6.30 14.62
C GLU A 328 6.68 -7.72 14.13
N ALA A 329 6.25 -7.90 12.88
CA ALA A 329 6.08 -9.23 12.29
C ALA A 329 7.41 -9.94 11.96
N LEU A 330 8.55 -9.24 12.05
CA LEU A 330 9.89 -9.84 11.94
C LEU A 330 10.42 -10.37 13.28
N ARG A 331 9.66 -10.24 14.38
CA ARG A 331 10.02 -10.73 15.71
C ARG A 331 9.58 -12.18 15.89
N ALA A 332 10.50 -13.06 16.29
CA ALA A 332 10.11 -14.32 16.93
C ALA A 332 9.46 -14.04 18.30
N ASP A 333 8.56 -14.92 18.74
CA ASP A 333 7.96 -14.83 20.07
C ASP A 333 9.05 -14.70 21.17
N GLY A 334 9.04 -13.60 21.92
CA GLY A 334 9.96 -13.33 23.03
C GLY A 334 11.29 -12.63 22.67
N GLY A 335 11.53 -12.26 21.41
CA GLY A 335 12.72 -11.48 21.01
C GLY A 335 12.54 -9.97 21.16
N GLU A 336 13.48 -9.29 21.84
CA GLU A 336 13.55 -7.82 21.82
C GLU A 336 13.94 -7.33 20.42
N VAL A 337 13.21 -6.33 19.91
CA VAL A 337 13.70 -5.54 18.78
C VAL A 337 14.49 -4.37 19.32
N ALA A 338 15.70 -4.21 18.79
CA ALA A 338 16.47 -2.99 18.95
C ALA A 338 15.53 -1.81 18.68
N ARG A 339 15.36 -0.93 19.67
CA ARG A 339 14.43 0.21 19.58
C ARG A 339 14.67 0.94 18.26
N LEU A 340 13.57 1.23 17.56
CA LEU A 340 13.53 2.28 16.54
C LEU A 340 13.86 3.62 17.21
#